data_AF-A0A978W0Z5-F1
#
_entry.id   AF-A0A978W0Z5-F1
#
_cell.length_a   1.000
_cell.length_b   1.000
_cell.length_c   1.000
_cell.angle_alpha   90.00
_cell.angle_beta   90.00
_cell.angle_gamma   90.00
#
_symmetry.space_group_name_H-M   'P 1'
#
loop_
_entity.id
_entity.type
_entity.pdbx_description
1 polymer ?
#
loop_
_entity_poly.entity_id
_entity_poly.type
_entity_poly.pdbx_seq_one_letter_code
_entity_poly.pdbx_strand_id
1 'polypeptide(L)'
;MGDQRAECERVFKKFDENGDGKISCSELGAALKELGSASEDEVKKRMAEIDKDGDGFISLDELFAFQSANPGLMEKVASEIAQQFRWPSKAAAMKSASCSILGTLRFSTTIHRNNAHLYALPRNKLALFPPFRSTFFTNFKFHRKHLHFNRSTAFPSLSIPTHHDQKPSREPALLLEVEGVLIDAYRLGNRQAFNTSLFLLLSAFQKLGLDCANWSQPVYLDLSRKSAGDEERMLILYFNRIGWPTSLPTTEKESFVKSVLREKKNALDEFLVSTSSPLRPGVEEFIDDAYSEGIPVIILTAYSKSGEKIARLITEKLGRERVSKVKIIGNEEVEKSLYGQLALGNVFSKDLDEQLAMEAKKAVSAEKQRIAKKVASMLKLSVDIDTSSSESLQKIVAALRAGAENAGVPVYSCVLIAGSQSGVVGAERIGMPCVVLRSSLTSRAEFPSANAVMDGFGGADLTISKLRQKIWS
;
A
#
# COMPACT_ATOMS: atom_id res chain seq x y z
N MET A 1 -8.52 -7.00 -40.35
CA MET A 1 -7.14 -7.54 -40.42
C MET A 1 -6.22 -6.97 -39.35
N GLY A 2 -6.12 -5.65 -39.14
CA GLY A 2 -5.19 -5.10 -38.12
C GLY A 2 -5.37 -5.64 -36.69
N ASP A 3 -6.61 -5.92 -36.29
CA ASP A 3 -6.96 -6.40 -34.94
C ASP A 3 -6.36 -7.78 -34.61
N GLN A 4 -6.34 -8.70 -35.58
CA GLN A 4 -5.83 -10.07 -35.40
C GLN A 4 -4.30 -10.11 -35.21
N ARG A 5 -3.55 -9.19 -35.85
CA ARG A 5 -2.09 -9.11 -35.64
C ARG A 5 -1.76 -8.54 -34.26
N ALA A 6 -2.50 -7.51 -33.82
CA ALA A 6 -2.37 -6.95 -32.48
C ALA A 6 -2.76 -7.95 -31.37
N GLU A 7 -3.72 -8.85 -31.62
CA GLU A 7 -4.04 -9.97 -30.74
C GLU A 7 -2.91 -11.02 -30.70
N CYS A 8 -2.38 -11.41 -31.88
CA CYS A 8 -1.25 -12.33 -31.97
C CYS A 8 -0.01 -11.79 -31.24
N GLU A 9 0.36 -10.52 -31.45
CA GLU A 9 1.47 -9.85 -30.74
C GLU A 9 1.29 -9.84 -29.22
N ARG A 10 0.05 -9.68 -28.73
CA ARG A 10 -0.26 -9.69 -27.30
C ARG A 10 -0.11 -11.09 -26.70
N VAL A 11 -0.49 -12.13 -27.44
CA VAL A 11 -0.26 -13.53 -27.05
C VAL A 11 1.23 -13.84 -27.10
N PHE A 12 1.91 -13.50 -28.19
CA PHE A 12 3.35 -13.73 -28.39
C PHE A 12 4.19 -13.19 -27.22
N LYS A 13 3.96 -11.93 -26.83
CA LYS A 13 4.62 -11.29 -25.66
C LYS A 13 4.30 -11.91 -24.30
N LYS A 14 3.33 -12.82 -24.20
CA LYS A 14 3.06 -13.60 -22.99
C LYS A 14 3.82 -14.93 -22.98
N PHE A 15 4.18 -15.46 -24.14
CA PHE A 15 4.93 -16.71 -24.29
C PHE A 15 6.44 -16.47 -24.34
N ASP A 16 6.87 -15.34 -24.91
CA ASP A 16 8.25 -14.84 -24.86
C ASP A 16 8.55 -14.26 -23.46
N GLU A 17 8.90 -15.13 -22.50
CA GLU A 17 9.22 -14.75 -21.12
C GLU A 17 10.55 -14.00 -21.02
N ASN A 18 11.51 -14.32 -21.89
CA ASN A 18 12.86 -13.76 -21.85
C ASN A 18 12.99 -12.42 -22.60
N GLY A 19 12.09 -12.14 -23.55
CA GLY A 19 12.01 -10.91 -24.32
C GLY A 19 12.91 -10.83 -25.55
N ASP A 20 13.43 -11.96 -26.06
CA ASP A 20 14.31 -12.00 -27.24
C ASP A 20 13.57 -11.98 -28.58
N GLY A 21 12.23 -11.94 -28.57
CA GLY A 21 11.40 -11.78 -29.75
C GLY A 21 11.11 -13.08 -30.51
N LYS A 22 11.32 -14.23 -29.86
CA LYS A 22 11.06 -15.58 -30.40
C LYS A 22 10.66 -16.52 -29.26
N ILE A 23 9.84 -17.53 -29.55
CA ILE A 23 9.38 -18.47 -28.52
C ILE A 23 10.22 -19.75 -28.64
N SER A 24 11.03 -20.06 -27.62
CA SER A 24 11.78 -21.32 -27.58
C SER A 24 10.88 -22.52 -27.25
N CYS A 25 11.35 -23.73 -27.55
CA CYS A 25 10.67 -24.97 -27.13
C CYS A 25 10.46 -25.07 -25.60
N SER A 26 11.36 -24.47 -24.80
CA SER A 26 11.22 -24.39 -23.34
C SER A 26 10.07 -23.47 -22.91
N GLU A 27 9.95 -22.30 -23.55
CA GLU A 27 8.89 -21.32 -23.28
C GLU A 27 7.53 -21.79 -23.79
N LEU A 28 7.48 -22.38 -24.98
CA LEU A 28 6.29 -23.08 -25.47
C LEU A 28 5.88 -24.20 -24.50
N GLY A 29 6.85 -24.95 -23.96
CA GLY A 29 6.60 -25.98 -22.96
C GLY A 29 6.13 -25.45 -21.61
N ALA A 30 6.63 -24.30 -21.16
CA ALA A 30 6.20 -23.62 -19.93
C ALA A 30 4.75 -23.10 -20.08
N ALA A 31 4.47 -22.36 -21.16
CA ALA A 31 3.15 -21.83 -21.44
C ALA A 31 2.10 -22.92 -21.74
N LEU A 32 2.48 -24.00 -22.44
CA LEU A 32 1.58 -25.15 -22.60
C LEU A 32 1.30 -25.83 -21.26
N LYS A 33 2.30 -25.99 -20.37
CA LYS A 33 2.11 -26.52 -19.00
C LYS A 33 1.23 -25.61 -18.12
N GLU A 34 1.28 -24.30 -18.32
CA GLU A 34 0.38 -23.32 -17.68
C GLU A 34 -1.08 -23.47 -18.18
N LEU A 35 -1.26 -23.80 -19.46
CA LEU A 35 -2.57 -24.02 -20.10
C LEU A 35 -3.15 -25.44 -19.90
N GLY A 36 -2.36 -26.38 -19.37
CA GLY A 36 -2.76 -27.76 -19.05
C GLY A 36 -1.57 -28.70 -19.00
N SER A 37 -1.66 -29.87 -18.36
CA SER A 37 -0.50 -30.77 -18.23
C SER A 37 -0.05 -31.43 -19.55
N ALA A 38 0.69 -30.69 -20.37
CA ALA A 38 1.30 -31.16 -21.61
C ALA A 38 2.57 -31.99 -21.34
N SER A 39 2.73 -33.10 -22.07
CA SER A 39 3.97 -33.90 -22.08
C SER A 39 5.02 -33.28 -22.99
N GLU A 40 6.31 -33.59 -22.76
CA GLU A 40 7.40 -33.09 -23.62
C GLU A 40 7.25 -33.53 -25.08
N ASP A 41 6.63 -34.69 -25.33
CA ASP A 41 6.36 -35.17 -26.68
C ASP A 41 5.24 -34.38 -27.37
N GLU A 42 4.25 -33.89 -26.62
CA GLU A 42 3.25 -32.98 -27.18
C GLU A 42 3.86 -31.60 -27.48
N VAL A 43 4.74 -31.08 -26.61
CA VAL A 43 5.46 -29.82 -26.86
C VAL A 43 6.33 -29.93 -28.12
N LYS A 44 7.13 -31.01 -28.27
CA LYS A 44 7.95 -31.27 -29.47
C LYS A 44 7.10 -31.39 -30.74
N LYS A 45 5.94 -32.06 -30.65
CA LYS A 45 5.01 -32.19 -31.77
C LYS A 45 4.43 -30.83 -32.17
N ARG A 46 3.97 -30.02 -31.21
CA ARG A 46 3.43 -28.67 -31.46
C ARG A 46 4.51 -27.74 -32.04
N MET A 47 5.75 -27.86 -31.55
CA MET A 47 6.90 -27.13 -32.09
C MET A 47 7.05 -27.43 -33.58
N ALA A 48 7.19 -28.70 -33.96
CA ALA A 48 7.34 -29.13 -35.36
C ALA A 48 6.11 -28.86 -36.26
N GLU A 49 4.95 -28.55 -35.69
CA GLU A 49 3.76 -28.12 -36.44
C GLU A 49 3.76 -26.60 -36.74
N ILE A 50 4.43 -25.78 -35.92
CA ILE A 50 4.41 -24.31 -35.99
C ILE A 50 5.72 -23.75 -36.56
N ASP A 51 6.87 -24.21 -36.06
CA ASP A 51 8.21 -23.98 -36.61
C ASP A 51 8.25 -24.50 -38.07
N LYS A 52 8.54 -23.61 -39.02
CA LYS A 52 8.48 -23.88 -40.46
C LYS A 52 9.84 -23.78 -41.14
N ASP A 53 10.74 -22.96 -40.62
CA ASP A 53 12.11 -22.88 -41.13
C ASP A 53 13.07 -23.88 -40.45
N GLY A 54 12.68 -24.43 -39.30
CA GLY A 54 13.39 -25.46 -38.56
C GLY A 54 14.48 -24.92 -37.64
N ASP A 55 14.45 -23.63 -37.27
CA ASP A 55 15.48 -23.01 -36.43
C ASP A 55 15.41 -23.41 -34.94
N GLY A 56 14.31 -24.06 -34.51
CA GLY A 56 14.09 -24.50 -33.14
C GLY A 56 13.43 -23.45 -32.24
N PHE A 57 12.92 -22.37 -32.82
CA PHE A 57 12.12 -21.32 -32.20
C PHE A 57 10.82 -21.12 -32.99
N ILE A 58 9.91 -20.28 -32.48
CA ILE A 58 8.72 -19.82 -33.21
C ILE A 58 8.78 -18.31 -33.31
N SER A 59 8.84 -17.80 -34.53
CA SER A 59 8.75 -16.37 -34.81
C SER A 59 7.31 -15.84 -34.79
N LEU A 60 7.16 -14.52 -34.66
CA LEU A 60 5.83 -13.86 -34.66
C LEU A 60 5.05 -14.14 -35.96
N ASP A 61 5.75 -14.15 -37.10
CA ASP A 61 5.13 -14.34 -38.41
C ASP A 61 4.75 -15.81 -38.66
N GLU A 62 5.50 -16.79 -38.12
CA GLU A 62 5.10 -18.20 -38.13
C GLU A 62 3.90 -18.47 -37.22
N LEU A 63 3.88 -17.89 -36.01
CA LEU A 63 2.71 -17.99 -35.13
C LEU A 63 1.46 -17.39 -35.79
N PHE A 64 1.60 -16.26 -36.48
CA PHE A 64 0.51 -15.62 -37.23
C PHE A 64 0.08 -16.44 -38.47
N ALA A 65 1.02 -17.07 -39.18
CA ALA A 65 0.73 -17.96 -40.30
C ALA A 65 -0.03 -19.22 -39.83
N PHE A 66 0.41 -19.83 -38.73
CA PHE A 66 -0.23 -20.97 -38.11
C PHE A 66 -1.64 -20.63 -37.59
N GLN A 67 -1.81 -19.47 -36.95
CA GLN A 67 -3.12 -18.95 -36.53
C GLN A 67 -4.06 -18.73 -37.72
N SER A 68 -3.54 -18.20 -38.83
CA SER A 68 -4.32 -17.95 -40.05
C SER A 68 -4.76 -19.25 -40.73
N ALA A 69 -3.98 -20.33 -40.60
CA ALA A 69 -4.31 -21.65 -41.11
C ALA A 69 -5.29 -22.45 -40.22
N ASN A 70 -5.29 -22.19 -38.90
CA ASN A 70 -6.08 -22.95 -37.91
C ASN A 70 -6.99 -22.04 -37.04
N PRO A 71 -8.00 -21.37 -37.62
CA PRO A 71 -8.80 -20.34 -36.91
C PRO A 71 -9.55 -20.86 -35.68
N GLY A 72 -9.92 -22.14 -35.63
CA GLY A 72 -10.64 -22.74 -34.50
C GLY A 72 -9.77 -23.10 -33.28
N LEU A 73 -8.44 -23.08 -33.40
CA LEU A 73 -7.54 -23.40 -32.27
C LEU A 73 -7.49 -22.22 -31.29
N MET A 74 -7.41 -21.00 -31.83
CA MET A 74 -7.45 -19.77 -31.05
C MET A 74 -8.85 -19.47 -30.51
N GLU A 75 -9.95 -19.99 -31.08
CA GLU A 75 -11.26 -19.84 -30.43
C GLU A 75 -11.29 -20.54 -29.06
N LYS A 76 -10.62 -21.70 -28.92
CA LYS A 76 -10.45 -22.38 -27.62
C LYS A 76 -9.44 -21.68 -26.71
N VAL A 77 -8.25 -21.35 -27.21
CA VAL A 77 -7.22 -20.69 -26.39
C VAL A 77 -7.68 -19.30 -25.95
N ALA A 78 -8.32 -18.52 -26.83
CA ALA A 78 -8.92 -17.24 -26.48
C ALA A 78 -10.22 -17.41 -25.67
N SER A 79 -11.00 -18.49 -25.80
CA SER A 79 -12.14 -18.72 -24.88
C SER A 79 -11.67 -19.03 -23.45
N GLU A 80 -10.54 -19.72 -23.29
CA GLU A 80 -9.95 -19.99 -21.97
C GLU A 80 -9.33 -18.71 -21.38
N ILE A 81 -8.56 -17.96 -22.18
CA ILE A 81 -7.98 -16.67 -21.78
C ILE A 81 -9.08 -15.61 -21.49
N ALA A 82 -10.21 -15.62 -22.23
CA ALA A 82 -11.37 -14.75 -21.98
C ALA A 82 -12.32 -15.29 -20.90
N GLN A 83 -12.19 -16.53 -20.46
CA GLN A 83 -12.73 -17.00 -19.18
C GLN A 83 -11.84 -16.52 -18.02
N GLN A 84 -10.52 -16.41 -18.24
CA GLN A 84 -9.57 -15.82 -17.30
C GLN A 84 -9.75 -14.29 -17.14
N PHE A 85 -10.37 -13.60 -18.12
CA PHE A 85 -10.75 -12.19 -18.02
C PHE A 85 -12.16 -11.90 -18.58
N ARG A 86 -13.17 -11.75 -17.70
CA ARG A 86 -14.49 -11.20 -18.09
C ARG A 86 -14.97 -10.05 -17.21
N TRP A 87 -14.82 -8.83 -17.74
CA TRP A 87 -15.84 -7.78 -17.60
C TRP A 87 -16.72 -7.79 -18.87
N PRO A 88 -18.04 -7.56 -18.78
CA PRO A 88 -18.89 -7.44 -19.96
C PRO A 88 -18.83 -6.02 -20.57
N SER A 89 -18.61 -5.94 -21.88
CA SER A 89 -18.77 -4.70 -22.66
C SER A 89 -20.22 -4.20 -22.68
N LYS A 90 -20.38 -2.90 -22.94
CA LYS A 90 -21.59 -2.06 -22.75
C LYS A 90 -22.90 -2.47 -23.48
N ALA A 91 -23.02 -3.65 -24.08
CA ALA A 91 -24.13 -4.03 -24.95
C ALA A 91 -25.28 -4.82 -24.28
N ALA A 92 -25.08 -5.40 -23.09
CA ALA A 92 -26.04 -6.32 -22.46
C ALA A 92 -27.13 -5.64 -21.60
N ALA A 93 -27.41 -4.35 -21.82
CA ALA A 93 -28.39 -3.57 -21.05
C ALA A 93 -29.79 -3.53 -21.69
N MET A 94 -30.27 -4.64 -22.27
CA MET A 94 -31.70 -4.75 -22.63
C MET A 94 -32.17 -6.20 -22.79
N LYS A 95 -33.40 -6.49 -22.31
CA LYS A 95 -34.12 -7.79 -22.33
C LYS A 95 -33.49 -8.85 -21.39
N SER A 96 -34.00 -9.11 -20.20
CA SER A 96 -35.35 -9.67 -20.00
C SER A 96 -35.95 -9.33 -18.63
N ALA A 97 -37.06 -8.59 -18.66
CA ALA A 97 -38.08 -8.71 -17.61
C ALA A 97 -39.07 -9.77 -18.07
N SER A 98 -39.20 -10.87 -17.31
CA SER A 98 -40.38 -11.75 -17.35
C SER A 98 -40.47 -12.53 -16.04
N CYS A 99 -41.65 -12.47 -15.44
CA CYS A 99 -41.94 -12.98 -14.11
C CYS A 99 -42.58 -14.37 -14.19
N SER A 100 -42.20 -15.24 -13.25
CA SER A 100 -42.99 -16.31 -12.62
C SER A 100 -42.12 -16.82 -11.46
N ILE A 101 -42.60 -17.06 -10.24
CA ILE A 101 -43.85 -17.73 -9.85
C ILE A 101 -44.50 -17.01 -8.66
N LEU A 102 -45.82 -16.88 -8.68
CA LEU A 102 -46.64 -16.56 -7.51
C LEU A 102 -46.87 -17.82 -6.68
N GLY A 103 -46.52 -17.78 -5.39
CA GLY A 103 -46.84 -18.80 -4.39
C GLY A 103 -47.53 -18.15 -3.20
N THR A 104 -48.86 -18.18 -3.18
CA THR A 104 -49.71 -17.47 -2.21
C THR A 104 -49.58 -17.98 -0.77
N LEU A 105 -49.57 -17.04 0.19
CA LEU A 105 -50.39 -17.13 1.40
C LEU A 105 -50.69 -15.72 1.96
N ARG A 106 -51.96 -15.34 1.98
CA ARG A 106 -52.50 -14.17 2.70
C ARG A 106 -53.13 -14.63 4.00
N PHE A 107 -53.00 -13.84 5.06
CA PHE A 107 -54.06 -13.36 5.98
C PHE A 107 -53.36 -12.40 6.97
N SER A 108 -53.38 -11.08 6.73
CA SER A 108 -54.43 -10.10 7.09
C SER A 108 -54.41 -9.62 8.55
N THR A 109 -53.97 -8.36 8.72
CA THR A 109 -54.43 -7.35 9.70
C THR A 109 -54.27 -7.63 11.21
N THR A 110 -53.76 -6.70 12.01
CA THR A 110 -54.52 -5.48 12.41
C THR A 110 -53.62 -4.30 12.82
N ILE A 111 -54.18 -3.09 12.70
CA ILE A 111 -53.61 -1.77 12.98
C ILE A 111 -53.43 -1.51 14.49
N HIS A 112 -52.34 -0.83 14.89
CA HIS A 112 -52.45 0.23 15.91
C HIS A 112 -51.37 1.32 15.80
N ARG A 113 -51.79 2.59 15.74
CA ARG A 113 -50.99 3.77 16.10
C ARG A 113 -51.11 4.00 17.61
N ASN A 114 -50.06 4.50 18.27
CA ASN A 114 -50.10 5.80 18.96
C ASN A 114 -48.82 6.16 19.74
N ASN A 115 -48.41 7.42 19.54
CA ASN A 115 -47.78 8.41 20.41
C ASN A 115 -46.90 8.06 21.65
N ALA A 116 -45.86 8.89 21.74
CA ALA A 116 -44.99 9.18 22.87
C ALA A 116 -45.67 9.42 24.24
N HIS A 117 -44.90 9.23 25.32
CA HIS A 117 -44.59 10.31 26.26
C HIS A 117 -43.34 10.00 27.12
N LEU A 118 -42.69 11.07 27.62
CA LEU A 118 -41.58 11.04 28.57
C LEU A 118 -42.01 10.47 29.93
N TYR A 119 -41.06 9.92 30.71
CA TYR A 119 -40.82 10.31 32.13
C TYR A 119 -39.41 9.89 32.57
N ALA A 120 -38.90 10.49 33.65
CA ALA A 120 -37.50 10.45 34.06
C ALA A 120 -37.25 9.63 35.35
N LEU A 121 -35.96 9.29 35.55
CA LEU A 121 -35.22 8.95 36.78
C LEU A 121 -35.96 8.92 38.14
N PRO A 122 -35.45 8.07 39.06
CA PRO A 122 -34.79 8.68 40.22
C PRO A 122 -33.34 8.23 40.44
N ARG A 123 -32.59 9.11 41.12
CA ARG A 123 -31.22 8.89 41.60
C ARG A 123 -31.21 7.99 42.83
N ASN A 124 -30.06 7.35 43.10
CA ASN A 124 -29.55 7.29 44.47
C ASN A 124 -28.05 7.59 44.50
N LYS A 125 -27.63 8.43 45.46
CA LYS A 125 -26.24 8.74 45.77
C LYS A 125 -25.85 8.00 47.05
N LEU A 126 -24.61 7.55 47.14
CA LEU A 126 -23.80 7.65 48.35
C LEU A 126 -22.33 7.71 47.92
N ALA A 127 -21.53 8.53 48.59
CA ALA A 127 -20.11 8.74 48.30
C ALA A 127 -19.35 8.82 49.61
N LEU A 128 -18.09 8.36 49.64
CA LEU A 128 -17.00 9.04 50.35
C LEU A 128 -15.63 8.40 50.03
N PHE A 129 -14.63 9.28 49.94
CA PHE A 129 -13.19 9.07 49.75
C PHE A 129 -12.50 8.63 51.08
N PRO A 130 -11.23 8.13 51.15
CA PRO A 130 -10.01 8.83 50.65
C PRO A 130 -8.85 7.96 50.08
N PRO A 131 -7.79 8.58 49.53
CA PRO A 131 -6.65 7.89 48.92
C PRO A 131 -5.46 7.67 49.89
N PHE A 132 -4.59 6.71 49.57
CA PHE A 132 -3.28 6.56 50.23
C PHE A 132 -2.11 6.66 49.24
N ARG A 133 -1.16 7.55 49.56
CA ARG A 133 0.23 7.48 49.07
C ARG A 133 1.01 6.50 49.96
N SER A 134 1.99 5.81 49.40
CA SER A 134 3.16 5.37 50.17
C SER A 134 4.44 5.39 49.32
N THR A 135 5.33 6.31 49.65
CA THR A 135 6.74 6.29 49.27
C THR A 135 7.47 5.15 49.99
N PHE A 136 8.35 4.42 49.30
CA PHE A 136 9.47 3.74 49.96
C PHE A 136 10.75 3.83 49.12
N PHE A 137 11.70 4.62 49.62
CA PHE A 137 13.13 4.46 49.35
C PHE A 137 13.75 3.73 50.55
N THR A 138 14.58 2.72 50.32
CA THR A 138 15.67 2.36 51.24
C THR A 138 16.86 1.81 50.47
N ASN A 139 18.05 2.30 50.82
CA ASN A 139 19.34 1.93 50.20
C ASN A 139 19.86 0.59 50.72
N PHE A 140 20.72 -0.08 49.93
CA PHE A 140 21.94 -0.66 50.48
C PHE A 140 23.15 -0.47 49.56
N LYS A 141 24.24 0.06 50.15
CA LYS A 141 25.62 0.09 49.64
C LYS A 141 26.26 -1.29 49.92
N PHE A 142 27.42 -1.73 49.42
CA PHE A 142 28.52 -1.18 48.60
C PHE A 142 29.35 -2.40 48.12
N HIS A 143 30.10 -2.32 47.02
CA HIS A 143 31.53 -2.67 47.05
C HIS A 143 32.28 -2.16 45.81
N ARG A 144 33.48 -1.62 46.02
CA ARG A 144 34.30 -0.90 45.04
C ARG A 144 35.74 -1.39 45.13
N LYS A 145 36.34 -1.77 44.00
CA LYS A 145 37.80 -1.83 43.77
C LYS A 145 38.03 -1.36 42.32
N HIS A 146 38.57 -0.16 42.09
CA HIS A 146 40.01 0.21 42.00
C HIS A 146 40.65 -0.26 40.66
N LEU A 147 41.39 0.53 39.85
CA LEU A 147 41.90 1.93 39.86
C LEU A 147 42.17 2.42 38.41
N HIS A 148 42.02 3.74 38.15
CA HIS A 148 42.79 4.67 37.26
C HIS A 148 43.14 4.25 35.80
N PHE A 149 43.03 5.11 34.77
CA PHE A 149 43.87 6.29 34.41
C PHE A 149 43.25 6.96 33.13
N ASN A 150 43.42 8.23 32.73
CA ASN A 150 44.05 9.41 33.33
C ASN A 150 43.52 10.77 32.77
N ARG A 151 43.47 11.80 33.64
CA ARG A 151 43.86 13.22 33.49
C ARG A 151 43.76 14.00 32.14
N SER A 152 42.81 14.96 32.13
CA SER A 152 42.90 16.37 31.68
C SER A 152 43.28 16.78 30.24
N THR A 153 42.39 17.58 29.63
CA THR A 153 42.70 18.96 29.19
C THR A 153 41.56 19.90 29.61
N ALA A 154 41.83 21.22 29.70
CA ALA A 154 40.91 22.23 30.23
C ALA A 154 40.53 23.29 29.19
N PHE A 155 39.47 24.03 29.52
CA PHE A 155 38.79 25.12 28.80
C PHE A 155 39.69 26.19 28.13
N PRO A 156 39.12 27.02 27.23
CA PRO A 156 38.49 28.25 27.73
C PRO A 156 37.02 28.44 27.31
N SER A 157 36.23 28.95 28.25
CA SER A 157 34.95 29.60 27.98
C SER A 157 35.17 30.94 27.26
N LEU A 158 34.41 31.21 26.19
CA LEU A 158 34.34 32.53 25.56
C LEU A 158 32.92 33.11 25.69
N SER A 159 32.89 34.40 26.00
CA SER A 159 31.71 35.18 26.37
C SER A 159 30.83 35.56 25.17
N ILE A 160 29.52 35.62 25.43
CA ILE A 160 28.46 36.05 24.51
C ILE A 160 28.69 37.49 24.02
N PRO A 161 28.66 37.77 22.71
CA PRO A 161 28.26 39.07 22.19
C PRO A 161 26.74 39.12 22.10
N THR A 162 26.11 40.08 22.78
CA THR A 162 24.66 40.30 22.71
C THR A 162 24.26 40.91 21.36
N HIS A 163 23.92 40.08 20.38
CA HIS A 163 23.02 40.49 19.30
C HIS A 163 21.57 40.17 19.69
N HIS A 164 20.65 41.04 19.30
CA HIS A 164 19.22 40.75 19.35
C HIS A 164 18.91 39.66 18.29
N ASP A 165 19.10 38.39 18.67
CA ASP A 165 18.61 37.27 17.89
C ASP A 165 17.09 37.35 17.86
N GLN A 166 16.56 37.88 16.75
CA GLN A 166 15.21 37.56 16.33
C GLN A 166 15.15 36.04 16.22
N LYS A 167 14.40 35.42 17.14
CA LYS A 167 14.07 34.00 17.10
C LYS A 167 13.61 33.70 15.67
N PRO A 168 14.34 32.91 14.85
CA PRO A 168 13.86 32.58 13.53
C PRO A 168 12.54 31.84 13.73
N SER A 169 11.45 32.40 13.20
CA SER A 169 10.19 31.69 13.07
C SER A 169 10.45 30.51 12.16
N ARG A 170 10.74 29.35 12.78
CA ARG A 170 10.90 28.08 12.07
C ARG A 170 9.51 27.62 11.64
N GLU A 171 9.04 28.22 10.57
CA GLU A 171 7.80 27.83 9.91
C GLU A 171 7.92 26.39 9.43
N PRO A 172 6.83 25.61 9.51
CA PRO A 172 6.90 24.21 9.16
C PRO A 172 7.08 24.00 7.67
N ALA A 173 7.54 22.80 7.30
CA ALA A 173 7.33 22.27 5.96
C ALA A 173 6.17 21.27 5.96
N LEU A 174 5.37 21.27 4.89
CA LEU A 174 4.23 20.37 4.72
C LEU A 174 4.61 19.21 3.80
N LEU A 175 4.46 17.99 4.29
CA LEU A 175 4.64 16.77 3.50
C LEU A 175 3.25 16.19 3.22
N LEU A 176 2.88 16.04 1.95
CA LEU A 176 1.57 15.56 1.50
C LEU A 176 1.70 14.16 0.90
N GLU A 177 0.94 13.20 1.41
CA GLU A 177 0.75 11.92 0.72
C GLU A 177 -0.07 12.12 -0.57
N VAL A 178 0.07 11.23 -1.56
CA VAL A 178 -0.82 11.27 -2.75
C VAL A 178 -2.13 10.54 -2.48
N GLU A 179 -2.06 9.27 -2.09
CA GLU A 179 -3.22 8.41 -1.88
C GLU A 179 -4.02 8.86 -0.66
N GLY A 180 -5.31 9.11 -0.84
CA GLY A 180 -6.21 9.57 0.21
C GLY A 180 -6.10 11.06 0.55
N VAL A 181 -4.99 11.74 0.24
CA VAL A 181 -4.77 13.16 0.56
C VAL A 181 -4.88 14.06 -0.66
N LEU A 182 -4.04 13.90 -1.69
CA LEU A 182 -4.23 14.66 -2.94
C LEU A 182 -5.35 14.07 -3.79
N ILE A 183 -5.47 12.73 -3.83
CA ILE A 183 -6.46 12.02 -4.66
C ILE A 183 -7.14 10.90 -3.84
N ASP A 184 -8.48 10.89 -3.80
CA ASP A 184 -9.29 9.84 -3.14
C ASP A 184 -9.43 8.59 -4.03
N ALA A 185 -8.29 7.98 -4.41
CA ALA A 185 -8.22 6.79 -5.27
C ALA A 185 -9.10 5.64 -4.74
N TYR A 186 -9.23 5.55 -3.42
CA TYR A 186 -10.02 4.53 -2.74
C TYR A 186 -11.52 4.55 -3.09
N ARG A 187 -12.08 5.72 -3.48
CA ARG A 187 -13.52 5.87 -3.76
C ARG A 187 -14.02 4.94 -4.87
N LEU A 188 -13.21 4.75 -5.91
CA LEU A 188 -13.56 3.96 -7.10
C LEU A 188 -12.61 2.76 -7.29
N GLY A 189 -11.32 2.93 -7.00
CA GLY A 189 -10.29 1.92 -7.21
C GLY A 189 -10.28 0.81 -6.17
N ASN A 190 -10.63 1.08 -4.89
CA ASN A 190 -10.27 0.15 -3.81
C ASN A 190 -10.87 -1.25 -3.97
N ARG A 191 -12.17 -1.34 -4.29
CA ARG A 191 -12.85 -2.61 -4.53
C ARG A 191 -12.29 -3.34 -5.75
N GLN A 192 -11.91 -2.61 -6.80
CA GLN A 192 -11.32 -3.20 -8.00
C GLN A 192 -9.92 -3.75 -7.70
N ALA A 193 -9.10 -2.97 -6.97
CA ALA A 193 -7.77 -3.37 -6.54
C ALA A 193 -7.78 -4.62 -5.63
N PHE A 194 -8.75 -4.73 -4.71
CA PHE A 194 -8.98 -5.96 -3.94
C PHE A 194 -9.33 -7.14 -4.85
N ASN A 195 -10.26 -6.98 -5.80
CA ASN A 195 -10.64 -8.07 -6.69
C ASN A 195 -9.47 -8.54 -7.55
N THR A 196 -8.67 -7.61 -8.09
CA THR A 196 -7.46 -7.93 -8.86
C THR A 196 -6.42 -8.66 -8.00
N SER A 197 -6.12 -8.18 -6.79
CA SER A 197 -5.11 -8.80 -5.93
C SER A 197 -5.51 -10.19 -5.44
N LEU A 198 -6.79 -10.36 -5.09
CA LEU A 198 -7.36 -11.66 -4.73
C LEU A 198 -7.32 -12.61 -5.93
N PHE A 199 -7.69 -12.15 -7.12
CA PHE A 199 -7.67 -12.97 -8.34
C PHE A 199 -6.26 -13.47 -8.67
N LEU A 200 -5.28 -12.57 -8.68
CA LEU A 200 -3.88 -12.91 -8.97
C LEU A 200 -3.32 -13.94 -7.97
N LEU A 201 -3.52 -13.71 -6.66
CA LEU A 201 -2.99 -14.62 -5.65
C LEU A 201 -3.74 -15.96 -5.61
N LEU A 202 -5.08 -15.96 -5.68
CA LEU A 202 -5.86 -17.19 -5.63
C LEU A 202 -5.64 -18.07 -6.87
N SER A 203 -5.37 -17.46 -8.03
CA SER A 203 -4.95 -18.18 -9.23
C SER A 203 -3.63 -18.93 -9.00
N ALA A 204 -2.65 -18.29 -8.35
CA ALA A 204 -1.37 -18.93 -7.99
C ALA A 204 -1.51 -20.10 -6.99
N PHE A 205 -2.57 -20.13 -6.17
CA PHE A 205 -2.85 -21.26 -5.27
C PHE A 205 -3.59 -22.45 -5.93
N GLN A 206 -3.89 -22.38 -7.25
CA GLN A 206 -4.37 -23.45 -8.15
C GLN A 206 -5.60 -24.30 -7.75
N LYS A 207 -6.22 -24.11 -6.58
CA LYS A 207 -7.34 -24.95 -6.09
C LYS A 207 -8.48 -24.19 -5.40
N LEU A 208 -8.59 -22.88 -5.58
CA LEU A 208 -9.75 -22.11 -5.12
C LEU A 208 -10.64 -21.66 -6.27
N GLY A 209 -11.95 -21.76 -6.06
CA GLY A 209 -12.95 -21.16 -6.94
C GLY A 209 -12.74 -19.66 -7.01
N LEU A 210 -12.47 -19.14 -8.22
CA LEU A 210 -12.22 -17.72 -8.49
C LEU A 210 -13.40 -16.82 -8.08
N ASP A 211 -14.59 -17.40 -7.86
CA ASP A 211 -15.76 -16.74 -7.29
C ASP A 211 -15.45 -15.97 -5.99
N CYS A 212 -14.55 -16.50 -5.14
CA CYS A 212 -14.18 -15.83 -3.90
C CYS A 212 -13.26 -14.61 -4.09
N ALA A 213 -12.70 -14.40 -5.29
CA ALA A 213 -11.92 -13.21 -5.61
C ALA A 213 -12.78 -11.98 -5.96
N ASN A 214 -14.06 -12.15 -6.30
CA ASN A 214 -14.88 -11.06 -6.81
C ASN A 214 -15.82 -10.47 -5.74
N TRP A 215 -15.36 -9.45 -5.02
CA TRP A 215 -16.22 -8.71 -4.10
C TRP A 215 -17.19 -7.81 -4.87
N SER A 216 -18.47 -8.17 -4.82
CA SER A 216 -19.56 -7.30 -5.28
C SER A 216 -19.67 -6.05 -4.40
N GLN A 217 -20.27 -4.97 -4.94
CA GLN A 217 -20.39 -3.70 -4.21
C GLN A 217 -21.10 -3.85 -2.85
N PRO A 218 -22.21 -4.61 -2.70
CA PRO A 218 -22.81 -4.84 -1.38
C PRO A 218 -21.90 -5.56 -0.38
N VAL A 219 -21.13 -6.56 -0.84
CA VAL A 219 -20.18 -7.30 0.02
C VAL A 219 -19.04 -6.40 0.48
N TYR A 220 -18.43 -5.64 -0.43
CA TYR A 220 -17.37 -4.70 -0.09
C TYR A 220 -17.83 -3.63 0.93
N LEU A 221 -19.04 -3.08 0.75
CA LEU A 221 -19.59 -2.08 1.67
C LEU A 221 -19.95 -2.66 3.05
N ASP A 222 -20.37 -3.93 3.13
CA ASP A 222 -20.59 -4.64 4.41
C ASP A 222 -19.25 -4.89 5.14
N LEU A 223 -18.22 -5.35 4.42
CA LEU A 223 -16.87 -5.57 4.96
C LEU A 223 -16.24 -4.28 5.48
N SER A 224 -16.19 -3.24 4.64
CA SER A 224 -15.62 -1.92 4.99
C SER A 224 -16.32 -1.28 6.19
N ARG A 225 -17.65 -1.44 6.31
CA ARG A 225 -18.41 -0.99 7.48
C ARG A 225 -18.04 -1.76 8.75
N LYS A 226 -17.84 -3.07 8.66
CA LYS A 226 -17.54 -3.95 9.81
C LYS A 226 -16.08 -3.90 10.27
N SER A 227 -15.16 -3.54 9.37
CA SER A 227 -13.75 -3.33 9.70
C SER A 227 -13.42 -1.92 10.18
N ALA A 228 -14.33 -0.96 9.99
CA ALA A 228 -14.07 0.48 10.18
C ALA A 228 -12.94 1.04 9.29
N GLY A 229 -12.72 0.45 8.12
CA GLY A 229 -11.68 0.87 7.17
C GLY A 229 -10.34 0.14 7.31
N ASP A 230 -10.21 -0.74 8.31
CA ASP A 230 -9.06 -1.66 8.44
C ASP A 230 -9.10 -2.73 7.34
N GLU A 231 -8.10 -2.72 6.47
CA GLU A 231 -8.02 -3.58 5.29
C GLU A 231 -7.57 -5.02 5.61
N GLU A 232 -6.75 -5.23 6.66
CA GLU A 232 -6.39 -6.57 7.14
C GLU A 232 -7.62 -7.24 7.75
N ARG A 233 -8.35 -6.49 8.58
CA ARG A 233 -9.59 -6.95 9.20
C ARG A 233 -10.70 -7.22 8.18
N MET A 234 -10.77 -6.48 7.06
CA MET A 234 -11.69 -6.81 5.95
C MET A 234 -11.43 -8.21 5.39
N LEU A 235 -10.16 -8.53 5.09
CA LEU A 235 -9.77 -9.84 4.57
C LEU A 235 -10.05 -10.96 5.57
N ILE A 236 -9.68 -10.76 6.83
CA ILE A 236 -9.92 -11.73 7.92
C ILE A 236 -11.44 -11.98 8.10
N LEU A 237 -12.26 -10.92 8.14
CA LEU A 237 -13.72 -11.05 8.24
C LEU A 237 -14.34 -11.77 7.04
N TYR A 238 -13.81 -11.53 5.83
CA TYR A 238 -14.28 -12.19 4.62
C TYR A 238 -13.97 -13.68 4.64
N PHE A 239 -12.70 -14.08 4.79
CA PHE A 239 -12.30 -15.48 4.78
C PHE A 239 -12.82 -16.28 5.99
N ASN A 240 -13.05 -15.65 7.14
CA ASN A 240 -13.77 -16.29 8.25
C ASN A 240 -15.24 -16.60 7.93
N ARG A 241 -15.86 -15.87 6.99
CA ARG A 241 -17.26 -16.08 6.58
C ARG A 241 -17.42 -17.06 5.43
N ILE A 242 -16.53 -17.00 4.42
CA ILE A 242 -16.62 -17.84 3.21
C ILE A 242 -15.76 -19.10 3.26
N GLY A 243 -14.85 -19.21 4.25
CA GLY A 243 -13.81 -20.24 4.30
C GLY A 243 -12.46 -19.68 3.83
N TRP A 244 -11.38 -20.12 4.49
CA TRP A 244 -10.02 -19.82 4.07
C TRP A 244 -9.57 -20.79 2.96
N PRO A 245 -8.62 -20.39 2.09
CA PRO A 245 -7.91 -21.29 1.18
C PRO A 245 -7.50 -22.63 1.83
N THR A 246 -7.98 -23.75 1.29
CA THR A 246 -7.69 -25.10 1.80
C THR A 246 -6.20 -25.46 1.73
N SER A 247 -5.47 -24.83 0.81
CA SER A 247 -4.02 -24.96 0.65
C SER A 247 -3.20 -24.10 1.64
N LEU A 248 -3.84 -23.22 2.42
CA LEU A 248 -3.16 -22.27 3.30
C LEU A 248 -3.20 -22.73 4.77
N PRO A 249 -2.05 -23.08 5.37
CA PRO A 249 -1.94 -23.40 6.79
C PRO A 249 -2.40 -22.22 7.68
N THR A 250 -2.94 -22.52 8.87
CA THR A 250 -3.35 -21.48 9.83
C THR A 250 -2.21 -20.53 10.22
N THR A 251 -0.97 -21.01 10.21
CA THR A 251 0.25 -20.21 10.45
C THR A 251 0.61 -19.23 9.34
N GLU A 252 0.07 -19.39 8.13
CA GLU A 252 0.43 -18.56 6.97
C GLU A 252 -0.65 -17.52 6.62
N LYS A 253 -1.76 -17.50 7.36
CA LYS A 253 -2.89 -16.58 7.14
C LYS A 253 -2.48 -15.12 7.16
N GLU A 254 -1.59 -14.74 8.07
CA GLU A 254 -1.09 -13.37 8.21
C GLU A 254 -0.20 -12.97 7.03
N SER A 255 0.73 -13.85 6.63
CA SER A 255 1.59 -13.67 5.44
C SER A 255 0.78 -13.57 4.13
N PHE A 256 -0.29 -14.36 4.02
CA PHE A 256 -1.24 -14.29 2.91
C PHE A 256 -1.98 -12.95 2.89
N VAL A 257 -2.56 -12.51 4.02
CA VAL A 257 -3.23 -11.20 4.14
C VAL A 257 -2.30 -10.05 3.75
N LYS A 258 -1.07 -10.02 4.28
CA LYS A 258 -0.05 -9.02 3.92
C LYS A 258 0.30 -9.06 2.43
N SER A 259 0.34 -10.24 1.83
CA SER A 259 0.57 -10.40 0.38
C SER A 259 -0.61 -9.88 -0.45
N VAL A 260 -1.86 -10.15 -0.05
CA VAL A 260 -3.05 -9.58 -0.69
C VAL A 260 -3.04 -8.05 -0.63
N LEU A 261 -2.69 -7.46 0.52
CA LEU A 261 -2.61 -6.01 0.67
C LEU A 261 -1.47 -5.38 -0.15
N ARG A 262 -0.32 -6.04 -0.24
CA ARG A 262 0.80 -5.61 -1.09
C ARG A 262 0.40 -5.57 -2.58
N GLU A 263 -0.24 -6.63 -3.08
CA GLU A 263 -0.67 -6.65 -4.48
C GLU A 263 -1.88 -5.74 -4.73
N LYS A 264 -2.75 -5.56 -3.72
CA LYS A 264 -3.83 -4.58 -3.75
C LYS A 264 -3.29 -3.15 -3.82
N LYS A 265 -2.18 -2.84 -3.14
CA LYS A 265 -1.53 -1.53 -3.30
C LYS A 265 -0.99 -1.35 -4.71
N ASN A 266 -0.29 -2.34 -5.27
CA ASN A 266 0.20 -2.29 -6.66
C ASN A 266 -0.94 -2.05 -7.67
N ALA A 267 -2.07 -2.75 -7.52
CA ALA A 267 -3.25 -2.58 -8.36
C ALA A 267 -3.97 -1.22 -8.16
N LEU A 268 -3.92 -0.65 -6.95
CA LEU A 268 -4.46 0.68 -6.69
C LEU A 268 -3.56 1.79 -7.26
N ASP A 269 -2.24 1.64 -7.15
CA ASP A 269 -1.25 2.52 -7.78
C ASP A 269 -1.42 2.51 -9.32
N GLU A 270 -1.67 1.34 -9.93
CA GLU A 270 -1.96 1.22 -11.36
C GLU A 270 -3.32 1.83 -11.74
N PHE A 271 -4.37 1.63 -10.93
CA PHE A 271 -5.66 2.30 -11.10
C PHE A 271 -5.52 3.83 -11.04
N LEU A 272 -4.71 4.34 -10.11
CA LEU A 272 -4.44 5.77 -9.98
C LEU A 272 -3.75 6.34 -11.23
N VAL A 273 -2.77 5.62 -11.79
CA VAL A 273 -2.06 6.04 -13.02
C VAL A 273 -2.92 5.93 -14.27
N SER A 274 -3.77 4.89 -14.37
CA SER A 274 -4.61 4.65 -15.55
C SER A 274 -5.91 5.47 -15.58
N THR A 275 -6.36 6.00 -14.44
CA THR A 275 -7.55 6.85 -14.36
C THR A 275 -7.18 8.32 -14.19
N SER A 276 -7.86 9.20 -14.93
CA SER A 276 -7.75 10.65 -14.66
C SER A 276 -8.59 11.07 -13.44
N SER A 277 -8.32 10.45 -12.29
CA SER A 277 -8.94 10.80 -11.01
C SER A 277 -8.63 12.28 -10.67
N PRO A 278 -9.61 13.11 -10.29
CA PRO A 278 -9.38 14.51 -9.99
C PRO A 278 -8.66 14.69 -8.64
N LEU A 279 -8.01 15.85 -8.46
CA LEU A 279 -7.55 16.28 -7.14
C LEU A 279 -8.74 16.45 -6.20
N ARG A 280 -8.52 16.23 -4.89
CA ARG A 280 -9.55 16.49 -3.87
C ARG A 280 -9.88 18.00 -3.83
N PRO A 281 -11.15 18.39 -3.62
CA PRO A 281 -11.53 19.80 -3.46
C PRO A 281 -10.70 20.50 -2.38
N GLY A 282 -10.26 21.73 -2.66
CA GLY A 282 -9.44 22.55 -1.77
C GLY A 282 -7.94 22.23 -1.76
N VAL A 283 -7.46 21.19 -2.46
CA VAL A 283 -6.01 20.87 -2.56
C VAL A 283 -5.23 22.04 -3.18
N GLU A 284 -5.75 22.60 -4.28
CA GLU A 284 -5.08 23.66 -5.03
C GLU A 284 -4.99 24.97 -4.23
N GLU A 285 -6.11 25.37 -3.62
CA GLU A 285 -6.21 26.51 -2.70
C GLU A 285 -5.25 26.33 -1.51
N PHE A 286 -5.21 25.15 -0.89
CA PHE A 286 -4.30 24.86 0.22
C PHE A 286 -2.81 24.95 -0.15
N ILE A 287 -2.44 24.55 -1.38
CA ILE A 287 -1.07 24.70 -1.90
C ILE A 287 -0.74 26.17 -2.16
N ASP A 288 -1.68 26.93 -2.73
CA ASP A 288 -1.49 28.36 -3.00
C ASP A 288 -1.41 29.18 -1.69
N ASP A 289 -2.26 28.86 -0.70
CA ASP A 289 -2.22 29.42 0.65
C ASP A 289 -0.86 29.16 1.33
N ALA A 290 -0.41 27.89 1.35
CA ALA A 290 0.88 27.51 1.91
C ALA A 290 2.03 28.28 1.28
N TYR A 291 2.05 28.37 -0.06
CA TYR A 291 3.06 29.13 -0.79
C TYR A 291 3.01 30.63 -0.48
N SER A 292 1.81 31.21 -0.33
CA SER A 292 1.63 32.63 0.05
C SER A 292 2.11 32.93 1.47
N GLU A 293 2.00 31.96 2.39
CA GLU A 293 2.57 32.02 3.74
C GLU A 293 4.06 31.63 3.81
N GLY A 294 4.73 31.35 2.68
CA GLY A 294 6.15 30.98 2.64
C GLY A 294 6.46 29.55 3.10
N ILE A 295 5.43 28.72 3.29
CA ILE A 295 5.55 27.34 3.80
C ILE A 295 5.94 26.38 2.67
N PRO A 296 7.09 25.66 2.78
CA PRO A 296 7.48 24.68 1.77
C PRO A 296 6.49 23.51 1.70
N VAL A 297 6.03 23.17 0.48
CA VAL A 297 5.13 22.03 0.24
C VAL A 297 5.87 20.93 -0.53
N ILE A 298 5.83 19.72 0.02
CA ILE A 298 6.53 18.53 -0.47
C ILE A 298 5.50 17.44 -0.73
N ILE A 299 5.51 16.83 -1.91
CA ILE A 299 4.60 15.75 -2.30
C ILE A 299 5.35 14.42 -2.33
N LEU A 300 4.86 13.42 -1.60
CA LEU A 300 5.52 12.13 -1.45
C LEU A 300 4.93 11.09 -2.41
N THR A 301 5.75 10.63 -3.36
CA THR A 301 5.43 9.49 -4.26
C THR A 301 6.32 8.28 -4.01
N ALA A 302 7.40 8.46 -3.22
CA ALA A 302 8.56 7.58 -3.12
C ALA A 302 8.40 6.24 -2.37
N TYR A 303 7.20 5.90 -1.89
CA TYR A 303 6.91 4.59 -1.29
C TYR A 303 5.92 3.77 -2.14
N SER A 304 5.68 4.19 -3.38
CA SER A 304 4.95 3.44 -4.40
C SER A 304 5.91 2.83 -5.44
N LYS A 305 5.62 1.60 -5.89
CA LYS A 305 6.33 1.01 -7.05
C LYS A 305 6.12 1.84 -8.31
N SER A 306 4.99 2.55 -8.41
CA SER A 306 4.63 3.43 -9.51
C SER A 306 4.94 4.90 -9.23
N GLY A 307 5.76 5.21 -8.22
CA GLY A 307 6.02 6.58 -7.73
C GLY A 307 6.33 7.59 -8.83
N GLU A 308 7.20 7.24 -9.78
CA GLU A 308 7.54 8.07 -10.95
C GLU A 308 6.34 8.31 -11.89
N LYS A 309 5.53 7.27 -12.18
CA LYS A 309 4.30 7.44 -12.98
C LYS A 309 3.29 8.35 -12.26
N ILE A 310 3.20 8.24 -10.94
CA ILE A 310 2.33 9.07 -10.08
C ILE A 310 2.86 10.52 -10.02
N ALA A 311 4.18 10.72 -9.92
CA ALA A 311 4.79 12.05 -9.94
C ALA A 311 4.43 12.83 -11.22
N ARG A 312 4.51 12.18 -12.39
CA ARG A 312 4.07 12.77 -13.66
C ARG A 312 2.57 13.08 -13.69
N LEU A 313 1.72 12.17 -13.20
CA LEU A 313 0.28 12.39 -13.10
C LEU A 313 -0.07 13.60 -12.21
N ILE A 314 0.61 13.77 -11.08
CA ILE A 314 0.42 14.91 -10.18
C ILE A 314 0.94 16.21 -10.81
N THR A 315 2.07 16.15 -11.52
CA THR A 315 2.62 17.27 -12.30
C THR A 315 1.64 17.77 -13.36
N GLU A 316 1.01 16.85 -14.09
CA GLU A 316 -0.04 17.18 -15.07
C GLU A 316 -1.26 17.83 -14.40
N LYS A 317 -1.72 17.29 -13.27
CA LYS A 317 -2.93 17.73 -12.57
C LYS A 317 -2.80 19.07 -11.85
N LEU A 318 -1.64 19.38 -11.28
CA LEU A 318 -1.37 20.67 -10.65
C LEU A 318 -1.09 21.78 -11.66
N GLY A 319 -0.63 21.42 -12.86
CA GLY A 319 -0.25 22.37 -13.90
C GLY A 319 1.05 23.13 -13.58
N ARG A 320 1.64 23.74 -14.62
CA ARG A 320 2.98 24.35 -14.54
C ARG A 320 3.14 25.40 -13.43
N GLU A 321 2.09 26.17 -13.13
CA GLU A 321 2.14 27.22 -12.11
C GLU A 321 2.34 26.63 -10.71
N ARG A 322 1.48 25.71 -10.27
CA ARG A 322 1.56 25.09 -8.94
C ARG A 322 2.70 24.10 -8.82
N VAL A 323 3.11 23.45 -9.91
CA VAL A 323 4.33 22.62 -9.93
C VAL A 323 5.57 23.42 -9.54
N SER A 324 5.65 24.71 -9.86
CA SER A 324 6.77 25.56 -9.41
C SER A 324 6.73 25.95 -7.92
N LYS A 325 5.58 25.73 -7.25
CA LYS A 325 5.34 26.05 -5.84
C LYS A 325 5.58 24.83 -4.91
N VAL A 326 5.70 23.62 -5.46
CA VAL A 326 5.82 22.36 -4.71
C VAL A 326 7.07 21.58 -5.11
N LYS A 327 7.54 20.69 -4.23
CA LYS A 327 8.63 19.76 -4.52
C LYS A 327 8.15 18.31 -4.47
N ILE A 328 8.23 17.59 -5.58
CA ILE A 328 7.84 16.18 -5.63
C ILE A 328 9.06 15.31 -5.28
N ILE A 329 8.85 14.31 -4.41
CA ILE A 329 9.87 13.37 -3.94
C ILE A 329 9.44 11.97 -4.37
N GLY A 330 10.14 11.41 -5.35
CA GLY A 330 10.01 10.05 -5.85
C GLY A 330 11.12 9.13 -5.35
N ASN A 331 11.15 7.92 -5.91
CA ASN A 331 12.07 6.87 -5.47
C ASN A 331 13.54 7.32 -5.62
N GLU A 332 13.86 8.02 -6.72
CA GLU A 332 15.20 8.54 -6.97
C GLU A 332 15.65 9.60 -5.94
N GLU A 333 14.78 10.53 -5.56
CA GLU A 333 15.09 11.56 -4.56
C GLU A 333 15.33 10.94 -3.17
N VAL A 334 14.63 9.83 -2.87
CA VAL A 334 14.88 9.07 -1.65
C VAL A 334 16.22 8.36 -1.72
N GLU A 335 16.52 7.63 -2.80
CA GLU A 335 17.81 6.94 -2.98
C GLU A 335 19.00 7.91 -2.91
N LYS A 336 18.83 9.14 -3.43
CA LYS A 336 19.84 10.21 -3.38
C LYS A 336 19.97 10.88 -2.01
N SER A 337 18.95 10.81 -1.14
CA SER A 337 18.97 11.44 0.21
C SER A 337 19.98 10.80 1.16
N LEU A 338 20.51 11.56 2.12
CA LEU A 338 21.47 11.07 3.13
C LEU A 338 20.94 9.82 3.86
N TYR A 339 19.67 9.83 4.25
CA TYR A 339 19.08 8.67 4.93
C TYR A 339 18.81 7.50 3.98
N GLY A 340 18.37 7.77 2.74
CA GLY A 340 18.12 6.71 1.76
C GLY A 340 19.39 5.98 1.37
N GLN A 341 20.50 6.68 1.12
CA GLN A 341 21.79 6.03 0.87
C GLN A 341 22.19 5.13 2.06
N LEU A 342 22.07 5.62 3.30
CA LEU A 342 22.42 4.87 4.52
C LEU A 342 21.50 3.66 4.82
N ALA A 343 20.20 3.81 4.56
CA ALA A 343 19.18 2.82 4.94
C ALA A 343 18.88 1.80 3.84
N LEU A 344 18.96 2.22 2.57
CA LEU A 344 18.73 1.36 1.40
C LEU A 344 20.05 0.77 0.84
N GLY A 345 21.22 1.24 1.31
CA GLY A 345 22.52 0.64 1.04
C GLY A 345 23.22 1.16 -0.22
N ASN A 346 23.12 2.46 -0.51
CA ASN A 346 23.67 3.12 -1.70
C ASN A 346 24.68 4.25 -1.36
N VAL A 347 25.50 4.10 -0.30
CA VAL A 347 26.62 5.04 -0.01
C VAL A 347 27.91 4.58 -0.68
N PHE A 348 28.10 5.01 -1.93
CA PHE A 348 29.40 5.15 -2.61
C PHE A 348 30.36 3.93 -2.75
N SER A 349 30.47 3.52 -4.01
CA SER A 349 31.58 2.80 -4.66
C SER A 349 31.56 1.26 -4.60
N LYS A 350 31.99 0.66 -5.72
CA LYS A 350 32.09 -0.79 -5.91
C LYS A 350 33.31 -1.37 -5.19
N ASP A 351 33.36 -1.26 -3.86
CA ASP A 351 34.46 -1.83 -3.08
C ASP A 351 34.08 -3.22 -2.52
N LEU A 352 35.06 -4.12 -2.48
CA LEU A 352 34.86 -5.54 -2.17
C LEU A 352 34.33 -5.73 -0.73
N ASP A 353 34.72 -4.82 0.17
CA ASP A 353 34.31 -4.78 1.57
C ASP A 353 32.81 -4.47 1.74
N GLU A 354 32.17 -3.75 0.81
CA GLU A 354 30.73 -3.47 0.91
C GLU A 354 29.88 -4.66 0.45
N GLN A 355 30.34 -5.44 -0.55
CA GLN A 355 29.74 -6.75 -0.84
C GLN A 355 29.86 -7.69 0.37
N LEU A 356 31.03 -7.71 1.02
CA LEU A 356 31.26 -8.45 2.26
C LEU A 356 30.34 -7.97 3.41
N ALA A 357 30.14 -6.66 3.56
CA ALA A 357 29.23 -6.10 4.57
C ALA A 357 27.75 -6.38 4.26
N MET A 358 27.34 -6.37 2.99
CA MET A 358 26.00 -6.72 2.52
C MET A 358 25.72 -8.21 2.74
N GLU A 359 26.62 -9.10 2.33
CA GLU A 359 26.51 -10.53 2.59
C GLU A 359 26.60 -10.85 4.10
N ALA A 360 27.41 -10.14 4.87
CA ALA A 360 27.42 -10.27 6.33
C ALA A 360 26.09 -9.82 6.96
N LYS A 361 25.48 -8.71 6.51
CA LYS A 361 24.14 -8.28 6.95
C LYS A 361 23.08 -9.32 6.58
N LYS A 362 23.10 -9.86 5.36
CA LYS A 362 22.20 -10.94 4.92
C LYS A 362 22.39 -12.20 5.76
N ALA A 363 23.63 -12.65 5.97
CA ALA A 363 23.97 -13.84 6.76
C ALA A 363 23.58 -13.67 8.23
N VAL A 364 23.80 -12.50 8.84
CA VAL A 364 23.34 -12.18 10.20
C VAL A 364 21.81 -12.15 10.27
N SER A 365 21.13 -11.62 9.25
CA SER A 365 19.66 -11.66 9.18
C SER A 365 19.14 -13.10 9.06
N ALA A 366 19.73 -13.90 8.17
CA ALA A 366 19.41 -15.31 7.96
C ALA A 366 19.67 -16.16 9.21
N GLU A 367 20.79 -15.97 9.90
CA GLU A 367 21.09 -16.72 11.14
C GLU A 367 20.22 -16.25 12.31
N LYS A 368 19.90 -14.95 12.43
CA LYS A 368 18.86 -14.47 13.36
C LYS A 368 17.52 -15.16 13.07
N GLN A 369 17.15 -15.27 11.79
CA GLN A 369 15.92 -15.95 11.37
C GLN A 369 15.97 -17.46 11.65
N ARG A 370 17.14 -18.11 11.48
CA ARG A 370 17.36 -19.52 11.79
C ARG A 370 17.29 -19.81 13.29
N ILE A 371 17.94 -18.98 14.10
CA ILE A 371 17.90 -19.04 15.57
C ILE A 371 16.45 -18.83 16.05
N ALA A 372 15.76 -17.81 15.55
CA ALA A 372 14.37 -17.56 15.89
C ALA A 372 13.45 -18.74 15.50
N LYS A 373 13.57 -19.28 14.27
CA LYS A 373 12.83 -20.50 13.86
C LYS A 373 13.14 -21.71 14.75
N LYS A 374 14.38 -21.85 15.22
CA LYS A 374 14.78 -22.93 16.15
C LYS A 374 14.18 -22.75 17.55
N VAL A 375 14.22 -21.52 18.09
CA VAL A 375 13.60 -21.17 19.38
C VAL A 375 12.08 -21.30 19.31
N ALA A 376 11.46 -20.84 18.22
CA ALA A 376 10.04 -20.99 17.91
C ALA A 376 9.60 -22.46 17.95
N SER A 377 10.33 -23.33 17.24
CA SER A 377 10.13 -24.78 17.24
C SER A 377 10.24 -25.41 18.64
N MET A 378 11.26 -25.03 19.42
CA MET A 378 11.42 -25.50 20.81
C MET A 378 10.30 -25.05 21.75
N LEU A 379 9.75 -23.85 21.53
CA LEU A 379 8.67 -23.27 22.35
C LEU A 379 7.26 -23.62 21.84
N LYS A 380 7.14 -24.31 20.70
CA LYS A 380 5.88 -24.53 19.96
C LYS A 380 5.13 -23.22 19.61
N LEU A 381 5.87 -22.13 19.44
CA LEU A 381 5.36 -20.83 19.01
C LEU A 381 5.64 -20.66 17.51
N SER A 382 4.74 -20.06 16.76
CA SER A 382 5.06 -19.50 15.45
C SER A 382 5.77 -18.16 15.65
N VAL A 383 6.95 -17.98 15.06
CA VAL A 383 7.66 -16.69 15.06
C VAL A 383 7.82 -16.23 13.63
N ASP A 384 6.90 -15.38 13.19
CA ASP A 384 7.05 -14.59 11.98
C ASP A 384 7.99 -13.42 12.27
N ILE A 385 9.25 -13.55 11.84
CA ILE A 385 10.10 -12.37 11.68
C ILE A 385 9.68 -11.69 10.39
N ASP A 386 8.83 -10.71 10.59
CA ASP A 386 8.21 -9.87 9.58
C ASP A 386 9.27 -8.99 8.88
N THR A 387 9.98 -9.55 7.89
CA THR A 387 10.88 -8.77 7.04
C THR A 387 10.10 -7.81 6.14
N SER A 388 8.91 -8.20 5.67
CA SER A 388 8.13 -7.40 4.69
C SER A 388 7.44 -6.16 5.26
N SER A 389 6.88 -6.22 6.48
CA SER A 389 6.30 -5.03 7.13
C SER A 389 7.40 -4.06 7.57
N SER A 390 8.53 -4.59 8.03
CA SER A 390 9.75 -3.83 8.32
C SER A 390 10.28 -3.11 7.07
N GLU A 391 10.35 -3.79 5.91
CA GLU A 391 10.79 -3.19 4.65
C GLU A 391 9.84 -2.09 4.13
N SER A 392 8.52 -2.29 4.20
CA SER A 392 7.54 -1.26 3.81
C SER A 392 7.61 -0.04 4.73
N LEU A 393 7.77 -0.24 6.04
CA LEU A 393 7.91 0.86 7.00
C LEU A 393 9.24 1.60 6.82
N GLN A 394 10.34 0.89 6.50
CA GLN A 394 11.62 1.51 6.17
C GLN A 394 11.53 2.42 4.94
N LYS A 395 10.82 2.01 3.88
CA LYS A 395 10.60 2.84 2.68
C LYS A 395 9.82 4.12 3.00
N ILE A 396 8.77 4.03 3.82
CA ILE A 396 8.00 5.20 4.29
C ILE A 396 8.89 6.12 5.14
N VAL A 397 9.62 5.57 6.10
CA VAL A 397 10.56 6.34 6.96
C VAL A 397 11.64 7.03 6.13
N ALA A 398 12.17 6.38 5.09
CA ALA A 398 13.13 6.97 4.16
C ALA A 398 12.51 8.11 3.35
N ALA A 399 11.30 7.92 2.80
CA ALA A 399 10.56 8.96 2.08
C ALA A 399 10.27 10.20 2.94
N LEU A 400 9.82 10.01 4.18
CA LEU A 400 9.55 11.11 5.12
C LEU A 400 10.83 11.88 5.48
N ARG A 401 11.94 11.18 5.71
CA ARG A 401 13.25 11.81 6.01
C ARG A 401 13.82 12.54 4.79
N ALA A 402 13.74 11.95 3.60
CA ALA A 402 14.12 12.60 2.36
C ALA A 402 13.28 13.85 2.09
N GLY A 403 11.97 13.82 2.40
CA GLY A 403 11.10 14.99 2.31
C GLY A 403 11.55 16.14 3.22
N ALA A 404 11.90 15.85 4.48
CA ALA A 404 12.43 16.83 5.42
C ALA A 404 13.80 17.40 4.97
N GLU A 405 14.72 16.54 4.54
CA GLU A 405 16.02 16.93 3.96
C GLU A 405 15.84 17.85 2.75
N ASN A 406 14.94 17.50 1.84
CA ASN A 406 14.64 18.28 0.63
C ASN A 406 13.89 19.59 0.90
N ALA A 407 13.29 19.74 2.08
CA ALA A 407 12.68 20.97 2.58
C ALA A 407 13.67 21.88 3.35
N GLY A 408 14.87 21.38 3.68
CA GLY A 408 15.88 22.11 4.44
C GLY A 408 15.53 22.31 5.92
N VAL A 409 14.54 21.59 6.46
CA VAL A 409 14.09 21.70 7.86
C VAL A 409 14.19 20.37 8.60
N PRO A 410 14.39 20.36 9.93
CA PRO A 410 14.47 19.11 10.68
C PRO A 410 13.10 18.41 10.73
N VAL A 411 13.13 17.08 10.86
CA VAL A 411 11.94 16.19 10.87
C VAL A 411 10.83 16.64 11.83
N TYR A 412 11.18 17.12 13.02
CA TYR A 412 10.20 17.62 14.02
C TYR A 412 9.57 18.98 13.66
N SER A 413 10.08 19.67 12.64
CA SER A 413 9.50 20.88 12.05
C SER A 413 8.76 20.59 10.73
N CYS A 414 8.71 19.34 10.29
CA CYS A 414 7.83 18.91 9.22
C CYS A 414 6.46 18.51 9.77
N VAL A 415 5.43 18.63 8.95
CA VAL A 415 4.09 18.12 9.24
C VAL A 415 3.68 17.19 8.11
N LEU A 416 3.42 15.92 8.43
CA LEU A 416 2.81 14.99 7.47
C LEU A 416 1.30 15.19 7.44
N ILE A 417 0.74 15.44 6.25
CA ILE A 417 -0.68 15.24 5.97
C ILE A 417 -0.85 13.83 5.42
N ALA A 418 -1.37 12.93 6.24
CA ALA A 418 -1.48 11.50 5.95
C ALA A 418 -2.91 11.10 5.54
N GLY A 419 -3.02 10.19 4.57
CA GLY A 419 -4.27 9.53 4.17
C GLY A 419 -4.35 8.07 4.63
N SER A 420 -3.22 7.53 5.09
CA SER A 420 -3.01 6.11 5.39
C SER A 420 -2.51 5.87 6.83
N GLN A 421 -2.88 4.73 7.41
CA GLN A 421 -2.34 4.30 8.72
C GLN A 421 -0.82 4.10 8.68
N SER A 422 -0.30 3.62 7.55
CA SER A 422 1.13 3.42 7.32
C SER A 422 1.93 4.72 7.34
N GLY A 423 1.38 5.82 6.80
CA GLY A 423 1.97 7.15 6.90
C GLY A 423 2.04 7.66 8.33
N VAL A 424 0.95 7.49 9.10
CA VAL A 424 0.88 7.87 10.53
C VAL A 424 1.93 7.12 11.36
N VAL A 425 2.01 5.79 11.22
CA VAL A 425 3.02 4.97 11.92
C VAL A 425 4.44 5.34 11.50
N GLY A 426 4.66 5.66 10.21
CA GLY A 426 5.94 6.17 9.71
C GLY A 426 6.36 7.50 10.33
N ALA A 427 5.43 8.44 10.48
CA ALA A 427 5.65 9.74 11.10
C ALA A 427 5.91 9.64 12.61
N GLU A 428 5.09 8.85 13.33
CA GLU A 428 5.29 8.55 14.76
C GLU A 428 6.69 7.97 15.00
N ARG A 429 7.14 7.03 14.15
CA ARG A 429 8.44 6.36 14.26
C ARG A 429 9.65 7.31 14.18
N ILE A 430 9.48 8.50 13.60
CA ILE A 430 10.55 9.51 13.47
C ILE A 430 10.28 10.80 14.25
N GLY A 431 9.18 10.88 15.00
CA GLY A 431 8.78 12.07 15.74
C GLY A 431 8.36 13.25 14.84
N MET A 432 7.76 12.96 13.68
CA MET A 432 7.19 13.98 12.80
C MET A 432 5.71 14.20 13.17
N PRO A 433 5.28 15.44 13.49
CA PRO A 433 3.87 15.78 13.62
C PRO A 433 3.02 15.30 12.43
N CYS A 434 1.85 14.75 12.72
CA CYS A 434 0.98 14.16 11.71
C CYS A 434 -0.48 14.61 11.85
N VAL A 435 -1.05 15.11 10.75
CA VAL A 435 -2.49 15.42 10.62
C VAL A 435 -3.08 14.44 9.61
N VAL A 436 -4.13 13.73 9.99
CA VAL A 436 -4.79 12.78 9.10
C VAL A 436 -5.94 13.46 8.36
N LEU A 437 -5.97 13.25 7.04
CA LEU A 437 -7.08 13.60 6.18
C LEU A 437 -7.87 12.33 5.83
N ARG A 438 -9.10 12.20 6.34
CA ARG A 438 -9.91 11.01 6.05
C ARG A 438 -10.27 10.93 4.56
N SER A 439 -10.20 9.71 4.03
CA SER A 439 -10.54 9.35 2.66
C SER A 439 -11.79 8.48 2.62
N SER A 440 -12.24 8.05 1.44
CA SER A 440 -13.35 7.09 1.34
C SER A 440 -13.08 5.77 2.07
N LEU A 441 -11.81 5.36 2.19
CA LEU A 441 -11.38 4.18 2.96
C LEU A 441 -11.37 4.48 4.47
N THR A 442 -10.73 5.57 4.87
CA THR A 442 -10.42 5.88 6.28
C THR A 442 -11.49 6.68 7.02
N SER A 443 -12.66 6.90 6.40
CA SER A 443 -13.81 7.64 6.95
C SER A 443 -14.31 7.19 8.34
N ARG A 444 -14.02 5.95 8.75
CA ARG A 444 -14.37 5.39 10.07
C ARG A 444 -13.17 4.92 10.89
N ALA A 445 -11.96 5.11 10.38
CA ALA A 445 -10.74 4.68 11.06
C ALA A 445 -10.37 5.65 12.20
N GLU A 446 -9.78 5.10 13.26
CA GLU A 446 -9.27 5.86 14.40
C GLU A 446 -7.74 6.00 14.31
N PHE A 447 -7.23 7.19 14.57
CA PHE A 447 -5.83 7.54 14.43
C PHE A 447 -5.26 8.08 15.75
N PRO A 448 -5.05 7.23 16.77
CA PRO A 448 -4.67 7.67 18.11
C PRO A 448 -3.30 8.36 18.16
N SER A 449 -2.39 8.04 17.25
CA SER A 449 -1.05 8.66 17.14
C SER A 449 -1.03 9.97 16.35
N ALA A 450 -2.15 10.41 15.76
CA ALA A 450 -2.22 11.63 14.98
C ALA A 450 -2.51 12.86 15.87
N ASN A 451 -1.83 13.98 15.60
CA ASN A 451 -2.09 15.26 16.29
C ASN A 451 -3.50 15.80 15.99
N ALA A 452 -4.02 15.51 14.79
CA ALA A 452 -5.37 15.89 14.40
C ALA A 452 -5.94 14.96 13.32
N VAL A 453 -7.26 14.88 13.25
CA VAL A 453 -8.01 14.25 12.15
C VAL A 453 -8.95 15.30 11.55
N MET A 454 -9.04 15.34 10.22
CA MET A 454 -9.86 16.26 9.40
C MET A 454 -10.55 15.46 8.27
N ASP A 455 -11.64 15.98 7.68
CA ASP A 455 -12.36 15.31 6.59
C ASP A 455 -12.02 15.81 5.19
N GLY A 456 -11.41 16.99 5.05
CA GLY A 456 -11.06 17.59 3.75
C GLY A 456 -10.18 18.85 3.85
N PHE A 457 -10.03 19.57 2.74
CA PHE A 457 -9.39 20.88 2.70
C PHE A 457 -10.44 22.01 2.71
N GLY A 458 -10.01 23.21 3.08
CA GLY A 458 -10.82 24.43 3.03
C GLY A 458 -11.48 24.80 4.35
N GLY A 459 -12.27 25.88 4.34
CA GLY A 459 -12.70 26.61 5.55
C GLY A 459 -13.42 25.78 6.64
N ALA A 460 -14.13 24.71 6.29
CA ALA A 460 -14.75 23.80 7.26
C ALA A 460 -13.73 22.84 7.92
N ASP A 461 -12.75 22.37 7.16
CA ASP A 461 -11.79 21.32 7.53
C ASP A 461 -10.35 21.86 7.62
N LEU A 462 -9.40 21.36 6.83
CA LEU A 462 -7.98 21.71 6.90
C LEU A 462 -7.66 23.01 6.15
N THR A 463 -7.17 24.00 6.88
CA THR A 463 -6.55 25.24 6.37
C THR A 463 -5.20 25.45 7.05
N ILE A 464 -4.33 26.29 6.47
CA ILE A 464 -3.02 26.60 7.04
C ILE A 464 -3.15 27.22 8.45
N SER A 465 -4.10 28.14 8.65
CA SER A 465 -4.33 28.76 9.97
C SER A 465 -4.76 27.73 11.03
N LYS A 466 -5.60 26.75 10.68
CA LYS A 466 -5.98 25.65 11.60
C LYS A 466 -4.85 24.66 11.84
N LEU A 467 -3.99 24.44 10.85
CA LEU A 467 -2.78 23.61 10.99
C LEU A 467 -1.81 24.25 11.99
N ARG A 468 -1.56 25.57 11.89
CA ARG A 468 -0.80 26.35 12.88
C ARG A 468 -1.42 26.26 14.28
N GLN A 469 -2.75 26.27 14.40
CA GLN A 469 -3.42 26.10 15.71
C GLN A 469 -3.22 24.69 16.28
N LYS A 470 -3.53 23.62 15.54
CA LYS A 470 -3.58 22.25 16.08
C LYS A 470 -2.22 21.61 16.39
N ILE A 471 -1.12 22.16 15.90
CA ILE A 471 0.23 21.55 16.05
C ILE A 471 1.07 22.24 17.14
N TRP A 472 0.75 23.49 17.48
CA TRP A 472 1.41 24.26 18.54
C TRP A 472 0.48 24.62 19.71
N SER A 473 -0.67 23.93 19.82
CA SER A 473 -1.52 23.87 21.03
C SER A 473 -1.20 22.61 21.84
#